data_AF-A0A7C4D6Q3-F1
#
_entry.id   AF-A0A7C4D6Q3-F1
#
_cell.length_a   1.000
_cell.length_b   1.000
_cell.length_c   1.000
_cell.angle_alpha   90.00
_cell.angle_beta   90.00
_cell.angle_gamma   90.00
#
_symmetry.space_group_name_H-M   'P 1'
#
loop_
_entity.id
_entity.type
_entity.pdbx_description
1 polymer ?
#
loop_
_entity_poly.entity_id
_entity_poly.type
_entity_poly.pdbx_seq_one_letter_code
_entity_poly.pdbx_strand_id
1 'polypeptide(L)'
;MSFLVDPSFIGVEIDEGMIPKIQASLAWTSIANPLSVKNIAWIFSSFLIPIFAYSALLLDKKKKRLLIPFAYLSLISVFLSLGTNSPFPGVYKWICFDSPFSSFGWLFRSPSRWQIFTSLAFSILCGFSTFWISEKVVLSSRLLTKTVSIIVTTLFIVGTVYFFYPVAKIYADHIYSPVEIPPDYNIVNDWLSNDPDDFKVLWLPSYPSSGYFPSWAPDKRIGVLALFLAIEALYHLFPVYWVSLTFNG
;
A
#
# COMPACT_ATOMS: atom_id res chain seq x y z
N MET A 1 6.79 11.81 12.85
CA MET A 1 5.62 10.99 12.48
C MET A 1 6.16 9.70 11.89
N SER A 2 6.40 8.70 12.74
CA SER A 2 7.01 7.44 12.36
C SER A 2 5.93 6.50 11.83
N PHE A 3 5.89 6.27 10.51
CA PHE A 3 5.27 5.06 9.96
C PHE A 3 6.20 3.89 10.31
N LEU A 4 6.17 3.45 11.56
CA LEU A 4 6.65 2.11 11.89
C LEU A 4 5.60 1.18 11.28
N VAL A 5 5.96 0.55 10.16
CA VAL A 5 5.28 -0.67 9.74
C VAL A 5 5.43 -1.61 10.93
N ASP A 6 4.33 -1.91 11.60
CA ASP A 6 4.33 -2.88 12.69
C ASP A 6 4.82 -4.22 12.09
N PRO A 7 6.01 -4.72 12.50
CA PRO A 7 6.60 -5.91 11.91
C PRO A 7 5.70 -7.13 12.06
N SER A 8 4.77 -7.11 13.04
CA SER A 8 3.80 -8.19 13.26
C SER A 8 2.81 -8.37 12.12
N PHE A 9 2.61 -7.36 11.26
CA PHE A 9 1.69 -7.45 10.12
C PHE A 9 2.21 -8.31 8.95
N ILE A 10 3.51 -8.62 8.90
CA ILE A 10 4.11 -9.29 7.75
C ILE A 10 4.11 -10.82 7.90
N GLY A 11 3.94 -11.38 9.11
CA GLY A 11 3.84 -12.84 9.32
C GLY A 11 5.03 -13.68 8.85
N VAL A 12 6.07 -13.03 8.33
CA VAL A 12 7.36 -13.62 7.97
C VAL A 12 8.18 -13.64 9.24
N GLU A 13 8.82 -14.77 9.52
CA GLU A 13 9.88 -14.87 10.52
C GLU A 13 11.00 -13.93 10.06
N ILE A 14 10.99 -12.70 10.60
CA ILE A 14 11.95 -11.69 10.19
C ILE A 14 13.27 -12.09 10.82
N ASP A 15 14.15 -12.71 10.01
CA ASP A 15 15.54 -12.92 10.37
C ASP A 15 16.06 -11.62 11.03
N GLU A 16 16.68 -11.72 12.20
CA GLU A 16 17.09 -10.55 12.99
C GLU A 16 18.02 -9.61 12.20
N GLY A 17 18.66 -10.11 11.14
CA GLY A 17 19.43 -9.32 10.16
C GLY A 17 18.62 -8.55 9.11
N MET A 18 17.34 -8.82 8.94
CA MET A 18 16.43 -8.17 7.98
C MET A 18 15.79 -6.90 8.55
N ILE A 19 15.49 -6.86 9.85
CA ILE A 19 14.96 -5.66 10.54
C ILE A 19 15.90 -4.46 10.36
N PRO A 20 17.23 -4.55 10.57
CA PRO A 20 18.16 -3.47 10.29
C PRO A 20 18.19 -3.04 8.83
N LYS A 21 18.00 -3.97 7.88
CA LYS A 21 18.01 -3.66 6.44
C LYS A 21 16.74 -2.92 6.01
N ILE A 22 15.58 -3.37 6.49
CA ILE A 22 14.29 -2.69 6.26
C ILE A 22 14.32 -1.33 6.95
N GLN A 23 14.77 -1.24 8.20
CA GLN A 23 14.92 0.02 8.92
C GLN A 23 15.96 0.94 8.27
N ALA A 24 17.07 0.44 7.73
CA ALA A 24 18.05 1.24 6.99
C ALA A 24 17.49 1.73 5.65
N SER A 25 16.65 0.95 4.96
CA SER A 25 15.94 1.38 3.75
C SER A 25 14.82 2.38 4.07
N LEU A 26 14.15 2.26 5.21
CA LEU A 26 13.18 3.24 5.70
C LEU A 26 13.88 4.49 6.26
N ALA A 27 15.11 4.37 6.76
CA ALA A 27 15.96 5.49 7.13
C ALA A 27 16.40 6.33 5.92
N TRP A 28 16.38 5.76 4.70
CA TRP A 28 16.45 6.53 3.45
C TRP A 28 15.22 7.41 3.22
N THR A 29 14.05 7.04 3.77
CA THR A 29 12.78 7.80 3.65
C THR A 29 12.58 8.84 4.75
N SER A 30 13.66 9.44 5.25
CA SER A 30 13.68 10.65 6.12
C SER A 30 13.25 10.53 7.59
N ILE A 31 12.92 9.33 8.12
CA ILE A 31 12.43 9.23 9.50
C ILE A 31 13.55 9.24 10.57
N ALA A 32 14.81 8.91 10.21
CA ALA A 32 15.89 8.73 11.20
C ALA A 32 17.23 9.45 10.91
N ASN A 33 17.37 10.16 9.79
CA ASN A 33 18.64 10.80 9.39
C ASN A 33 18.54 12.34 9.38
N PRO A 34 19.60 13.08 9.78
CA PRO A 34 19.66 14.53 9.64
C PRO A 34 19.44 14.96 8.18
N LEU A 35 18.98 16.19 7.98
CA LEU A 35 18.68 16.83 6.68
C LEU A 35 19.80 16.62 5.65
N SER A 36 19.77 15.50 4.94
CA SER A 36 20.67 15.22 3.82
C SER A 36 20.11 15.90 2.57
N VAL A 37 20.99 16.35 1.67
CA VAL A 37 20.59 16.94 0.37
C VAL A 37 19.64 16.01 -0.39
N LYS A 38 19.83 14.68 -0.26
CA LYS A 38 18.98 13.66 -0.87
C LYS A 38 17.55 13.69 -0.32
N ASN A 39 17.39 13.82 1.01
CA ASN A 39 16.08 13.91 1.66
C ASN A 39 15.34 15.16 1.22
N ILE A 40 16.05 16.29 1.13
CA ILE A 40 15.48 17.55 0.65
C ILE A 40 14.98 17.40 -0.79
N ALA A 41 15.81 16.88 -1.69
CA ALA A 41 15.42 16.66 -3.09
C ALA A 41 14.22 15.71 -3.22
N TRP A 42 14.16 14.66 -2.40
CA TRP A 42 13.03 13.72 -2.39
C TRP A 42 11.74 14.38 -1.90
N ILE A 43 11.80 15.18 -0.82
CA ILE A 43 10.67 15.98 -0.33
C ILE A 43 10.17 16.91 -1.43
N PHE A 44 11.04 17.69 -2.07
CA PHE A 44 10.63 18.57 -3.17
C PHE A 44 10.01 17.80 -4.33
N SER A 45 10.55 16.62 -4.66
CA SER A 45 10.02 15.77 -5.72
C SER A 45 8.61 15.28 -5.42
N SER A 46 8.27 15.05 -4.15
CA SER A 46 6.91 14.65 -3.74
C SER A 46 5.85 15.72 -4.04
N PHE A 47 6.23 17.00 -4.05
CA PHE A 47 5.34 18.12 -4.36
C PHE A 47 5.17 18.34 -5.87
N LEU A 48 6.00 17.73 -6.72
CA LEU A 48 5.87 17.91 -8.17
C LEU A 48 4.53 17.41 -8.70
N ILE A 49 4.04 16.28 -8.21
CA ILE A 49 2.75 15.70 -8.63
C ILE A 49 1.58 16.64 -8.34
N PRO A 50 1.33 17.09 -7.09
CA PRO A 50 0.22 17.98 -6.81
C PRO A 50 0.39 19.35 -7.49
N ILE A 51 1.60 19.93 -7.52
CA ILE A 51 1.83 21.21 -8.21
C ILE A 51 1.49 21.09 -9.70
N PHE A 52 1.97 20.02 -10.34
CA PHE A 52 1.71 19.78 -11.75
C PHE A 52 0.23 19.49 -12.02
N ALA A 53 -0.44 18.69 -11.18
CA ALA A 53 -1.88 18.43 -11.27
C ALA A 53 -2.70 19.73 -11.15
N TYR A 54 -2.49 20.51 -10.10
CA TYR A 54 -3.28 21.74 -9.88
C TYR A 54 -2.93 22.88 -10.85
N SER A 55 -1.77 22.83 -11.51
CA SER A 55 -1.45 23.78 -12.58
C SER A 55 -2.49 23.76 -13.71
N ALA A 56 -3.16 22.63 -13.97
CA ALA A 56 -4.25 22.54 -14.96
C ALA A 56 -5.34 23.60 -14.74
N LEU A 57 -5.66 23.92 -13.48
CA LEU A 57 -6.68 24.91 -13.13
C LEU A 57 -6.28 26.35 -13.45
N LEU A 58 -4.97 26.63 -13.45
CA LEU A 58 -4.41 27.94 -13.75
C LEU A 58 -4.21 28.12 -15.27
N LEU A 59 -3.86 27.04 -15.96
CA LEU A 59 -3.47 27.05 -17.37
C LEU A 59 -4.68 27.05 -18.32
N ASP A 60 -5.72 26.25 -18.05
CA ASP A 60 -6.90 26.14 -18.91
C ASP A 60 -8.14 26.83 -18.31
N LYS A 61 -8.22 28.16 -18.54
CA LYS A 61 -9.37 28.97 -18.09
C LYS A 61 -10.71 28.54 -18.72
N LYS A 62 -10.69 27.95 -19.91
CA LYS A 62 -11.92 27.57 -20.64
C LYS A 62 -12.52 26.29 -20.07
N LYS A 63 -11.67 25.30 -19.78
CA LYS A 63 -12.11 24.00 -19.24
C LYS A 63 -12.14 23.95 -17.71
N LYS A 64 -11.81 25.05 -17.02
CA LYS A 64 -11.79 25.13 -15.55
C LYS A 64 -13.05 24.57 -14.88
N ARG A 65 -14.24 24.83 -15.44
CA ARG A 65 -15.51 24.30 -14.90
C ARG A 65 -15.57 22.77 -14.86
N LEU A 66 -14.93 22.10 -15.83
CA LEU A 66 -14.81 20.64 -15.90
C LEU A 66 -13.80 20.11 -14.87
N LEU A 67 -12.73 20.87 -14.59
CA LEU A 67 -11.61 20.44 -13.74
C LEU A 67 -11.85 20.67 -12.25
N ILE A 68 -12.70 21.64 -11.89
CA ILE A 68 -13.01 21.98 -10.49
C ILE A 68 -13.52 20.77 -9.69
N PRO A 69 -14.46 19.93 -10.18
CA PRO A 69 -14.90 18.74 -9.45
C PRO A 69 -13.76 17.78 -9.11
N PHE A 70 -12.84 17.55 -10.05
CA PHE A 70 -11.68 16.69 -9.82
C PHE A 70 -10.70 17.29 -8.81
N ALA A 71 -10.51 18.61 -8.82
CA ALA A 71 -9.69 19.30 -7.84
C ALA A 71 -10.29 19.21 -6.41
N TYR A 72 -11.60 19.34 -6.27
CA TYR A 72 -12.27 19.12 -4.98
C TYR A 72 -12.18 17.65 -4.57
N LEU A 73 -12.38 16.72 -5.50
CA LEU A 73 -12.27 15.29 -5.24
C LEU A 73 -10.87 14.93 -4.74
N SER A 74 -9.80 15.39 -5.39
CA SER A 74 -8.43 15.15 -4.91
C SER A 74 -8.18 15.77 -3.55
N LEU A 75 -8.62 17.01 -3.32
CA LEU A 75 -8.42 17.69 -2.04
C LEU A 75 -9.08 16.93 -0.89
N ILE A 76 -10.37 16.61 -1.04
CA ILE A 76 -11.14 15.86 -0.03
C ILE A 76 -10.52 14.47 0.19
N SER A 77 -10.18 13.77 -0.90
CA SER A 77 -9.63 12.41 -0.82
C SER A 77 -8.26 12.38 -0.17
N VAL A 78 -7.41 13.40 -0.38
CA VAL A 78 -6.12 13.53 0.32
C VAL A 78 -6.34 13.64 1.83
N PHE A 79 -7.25 14.52 2.28
CA PHE A 79 -7.54 14.64 3.72
C PHE A 79 -8.12 13.36 4.31
N LEU A 80 -9.01 12.67 3.61
CA LEU A 80 -9.59 11.42 4.07
C LEU A 80 -8.57 10.26 4.05
N SER A 81 -7.61 10.28 3.12
CA SER A 81 -6.55 9.26 3.05
C SER A 81 -5.57 9.30 4.24
N LEU A 82 -5.51 10.43 4.96
CA LEU A 82 -4.77 10.54 6.22
C LEU A 82 -5.49 9.85 7.39
N GLY A 83 -6.77 9.50 7.25
CA GLY A 83 -7.56 8.84 8.28
C GLY A 83 -7.67 9.67 9.56
N THR A 84 -7.43 9.02 10.70
CA THR A 84 -7.41 9.64 12.03
C THR A 84 -6.17 10.51 12.29
N ASN A 85 -5.19 10.52 11.38
CA ASN A 85 -4.02 11.39 11.46
C ASN A 85 -4.22 12.70 10.68
N SER A 86 -5.41 12.92 10.12
CA SER A 86 -5.75 14.19 9.46
C SER A 86 -5.85 15.34 10.46
N PRO A 87 -5.81 16.62 10.00
CA PRO A 87 -6.07 17.78 10.86
C PRO A 87 -7.46 17.74 11.52
N PHE A 88 -8.39 16.95 10.97
CA PHE A 88 -9.77 16.85 11.41
C PHE A 88 -10.17 15.38 11.65
N PRO A 89 -9.59 14.71 12.67
CA PRO A 89 -9.81 13.27 12.89
C PRO A 89 -11.29 12.94 13.17
N GLY A 90 -12.01 13.88 13.79
CA GLY A 90 -13.45 13.75 14.05
C GLY A 90 -14.28 13.63 12.78
N VAL A 91 -13.89 14.28 11.67
CA VAL A 91 -14.60 14.20 10.40
C VAL A 91 -14.48 12.80 9.81
N TYR A 92 -13.27 12.23 9.80
CA TYR A 92 -13.06 10.86 9.31
C TYR A 92 -13.83 9.84 10.15
N LYS A 93 -13.75 9.95 11.48
CA LYS A 93 -14.48 9.08 12.40
C LYS A 93 -15.99 9.19 12.19
N TRP A 94 -16.51 10.41 12.10
CA TRP A 94 -17.94 10.65 11.88
C TRP A 94 -18.40 10.01 10.57
N ILE A 95 -17.71 10.22 9.45
CA ILE A 95 -18.06 9.61 8.16
C ILE A 95 -18.10 8.08 8.26
N CYS A 96 -17.07 7.47 8.87
CA CYS A 96 -16.92 6.02 8.89
C CYS A 96 -17.83 5.31 9.90
N PHE A 97 -18.17 5.94 11.03
CA PHE A 97 -18.81 5.25 12.16
C PHE A 97 -20.11 5.90 12.64
N ASP A 98 -20.19 7.23 12.66
CA ASP A 98 -21.29 7.95 13.33
C ASP A 98 -22.32 8.54 12.35
N SER A 99 -22.01 8.59 11.05
CA SER A 99 -22.88 9.15 10.03
C SER A 99 -24.08 8.24 9.74
N PRO A 100 -25.21 8.77 9.21
CA PRO A 100 -26.32 7.94 8.74
C PRO A 100 -25.91 7.00 7.58
N PHE A 101 -24.74 7.23 6.99
CA PHE A 101 -24.13 6.38 5.96
C PHE A 101 -23.16 5.34 6.55
N SER A 102 -23.16 5.12 7.87
CA SER A 102 -22.30 4.15 8.55
C SER A 102 -22.44 2.72 8.00
N SER A 103 -23.60 2.36 7.44
CA SER A 103 -23.81 1.12 6.69
C SER A 103 -22.84 0.93 5.51
N PHE A 104 -22.34 2.01 4.92
CA PHE A 104 -21.27 2.01 3.92
C PHE A 104 -19.90 2.40 4.50
N GLY A 105 -19.85 2.88 5.74
CA GLY A 105 -18.63 3.30 6.43
C GLY A 105 -17.59 2.19 6.55
N TRP A 106 -18.00 0.92 6.60
CA TRP A 106 -17.08 -0.22 6.58
C TRP A 106 -16.23 -0.28 5.30
N LEU A 107 -16.77 0.16 4.16
CA LEU A 107 -16.02 0.23 2.90
C LEU A 107 -14.89 1.27 2.98
N PHE A 108 -15.05 2.29 3.79
CA PHE A 108 -14.11 3.40 3.91
C PHE A 108 -13.31 3.39 5.21
N ARG A 109 -13.44 2.32 6.01
CA ARG A 109 -12.74 2.17 7.29
C ARG A 109 -11.22 2.20 7.15
N SER A 110 -10.69 1.69 6.03
CA SER A 110 -9.27 1.76 5.73
C SER A 110 -8.94 3.06 4.98
N PRO A 111 -8.13 3.97 5.54
CA PRO A 111 -7.82 5.26 4.91
C PRO A 111 -7.17 5.10 3.53
N SER A 112 -6.43 4.03 3.30
CA SER A 112 -5.76 3.76 2.02
C SER A 112 -6.74 3.61 0.86
N ARG A 113 -8.00 3.23 1.11
CA ARG A 113 -9.02 3.11 0.06
C ARG A 113 -9.39 4.46 -0.56
N TRP A 114 -9.25 5.56 0.18
CA TRP A 114 -9.46 6.90 -0.37
C TRP A 114 -8.41 7.30 -1.40
N GLN A 115 -7.23 6.66 -1.39
CA GLN A 115 -6.16 6.95 -2.33
C GLN A 115 -6.57 6.68 -3.79
N ILE A 116 -7.50 5.76 -4.05
CA ILE A 116 -7.97 5.50 -5.41
C ILE A 116 -8.60 6.74 -6.04
N PHE A 117 -9.37 7.51 -5.27
CA PHE A 117 -9.99 8.75 -5.73
C PHE A 117 -8.96 9.85 -5.90
N THR A 118 -7.96 9.92 -5.02
CA THR A 118 -6.81 10.83 -5.17
C THR A 118 -6.06 10.54 -6.46
N SER A 119 -5.72 9.27 -6.73
CA SER A 119 -5.00 8.84 -7.93
C SER A 119 -5.80 9.10 -9.20
N LEU A 120 -7.11 8.84 -9.19
CA LEU A 120 -8.01 9.12 -10.32
C LEU A 120 -8.10 10.62 -10.60
N ALA A 121 -8.30 11.44 -9.57
CA ALA A 121 -8.39 12.88 -9.73
C ALA A 121 -7.06 13.49 -10.22
N PHE A 122 -5.93 13.06 -9.65
CA PHE A 122 -4.62 13.52 -10.08
C PHE A 122 -4.25 13.06 -11.49
N SER A 123 -4.62 11.84 -11.91
CA SER A 123 -4.32 11.38 -13.27
C SER A 123 -5.04 12.24 -14.32
N ILE A 124 -6.31 12.58 -14.08
CA ILE A 124 -7.09 13.45 -14.95
C ILE A 124 -6.48 14.86 -14.98
N LEU A 125 -6.21 15.45 -13.82
CA LEU A 125 -5.62 16.80 -13.72
C LEU A 125 -4.24 16.86 -14.40
N CYS A 126 -3.34 15.92 -14.13
CA CYS A 126 -2.04 15.81 -14.79
C CYS A 126 -2.16 15.62 -16.31
N GLY A 127 -3.16 14.85 -16.76
CA GLY A 127 -3.46 14.67 -18.18
C GLY A 127 -3.82 15.99 -18.86
N PHE A 128 -4.67 16.81 -18.22
CA PHE A 128 -5.01 18.15 -18.72
C PHE A 128 -3.83 19.12 -18.69
N SER A 129 -3.00 19.11 -17.63
CA SER A 129 -1.76 19.89 -17.59
C SER A 129 -0.84 19.53 -18.76
N THR A 130 -0.67 18.23 -19.02
CA THR A 130 0.18 17.74 -20.10
C THR A 130 -0.39 18.11 -21.47
N PHE A 131 -1.70 17.96 -21.66
CA PHE A 131 -2.40 18.35 -22.90
C PHE A 131 -2.23 19.85 -23.19
N TRP A 132 -2.37 20.71 -22.18
CA TRP A 132 -2.18 22.15 -22.37
C TRP A 132 -0.74 22.49 -22.75
N ILE A 133 0.23 21.85 -22.10
CA ILE A 133 1.65 22.06 -22.40
C ILE A 133 1.96 21.60 -23.84
N SER A 134 1.45 20.44 -24.26
CA SER A 134 1.68 19.92 -25.61
C SER A 134 1.01 20.78 -26.69
N GLU A 135 -0.21 21.26 -26.46
CA GLU A 135 -0.89 22.19 -27.35
C GLU A 135 -0.06 23.47 -27.55
N LYS A 136 0.53 24.02 -26.48
CA LYS A 136 1.43 25.19 -26.57
C LYS A 136 2.71 24.90 -27.34
N VAL A 137 3.29 23.72 -27.19
CA VAL A 137 4.48 23.31 -27.97
C VAL A 137 4.17 23.25 -29.46
N VAL A 138 3.03 22.68 -29.82
CA VAL A 138 2.62 22.50 -31.22
C VAL A 138 2.24 23.83 -31.87
N LEU A 139 1.43 24.66 -31.18
CA LEU A 139 0.89 25.90 -31.74
C LEU A 139 1.82 27.10 -31.63
N SER A 140 2.84 27.08 -30.76
CA SER A 140 3.73 28.22 -30.59
C SER A 140 4.78 28.29 -31.69
N SER A 141 4.90 29.43 -32.35
CA SER A 141 6.02 29.75 -33.26
C SER A 141 7.29 30.15 -32.51
N ARG A 142 7.21 30.45 -31.20
CA ARG A 142 8.36 30.93 -30.41
C ARG A 142 9.14 29.74 -29.84
N LEU A 143 10.43 29.64 -30.20
CA LEU A 143 11.34 28.59 -29.71
C LEU A 143 11.38 28.54 -28.18
N LEU A 144 11.41 29.71 -27.52
CA LEU A 144 11.45 29.79 -26.05
C LEU A 144 10.29 29.04 -25.39
N THR A 145 9.06 29.15 -25.90
CA THR A 145 7.90 28.44 -25.35
C THR A 145 8.06 26.93 -25.48
N LYS A 146 8.54 26.46 -26.64
CA LYS A 146 8.78 25.02 -26.86
C LYS A 146 9.82 24.48 -25.89
N THR A 147 10.96 25.18 -25.78
CA THR A 147 12.06 24.80 -24.89
C THR A 147 11.60 24.75 -23.43
N VAL A 148 10.89 25.78 -22.96
CA VAL A 148 10.38 25.82 -21.57
C VAL A 148 9.40 24.68 -21.32
N SER A 149 8.46 24.43 -22.23
CA SER A 149 7.50 23.33 -22.10
C SER A 149 8.18 21.96 -22.05
N ILE A 150 9.17 21.70 -22.91
CA ILE A 150 9.94 20.45 -22.90
C ILE A 150 10.68 20.28 -21.58
N ILE A 151 11.33 21.34 -21.09
CA ILE A 151 12.06 21.32 -19.82
C ILE A 151 11.09 21.01 -18.67
N VAL A 152 9.95 21.69 -18.60
CA VAL A 152 8.95 21.48 -17.54
C VAL A 152 8.42 20.05 -17.55
N THR A 153 8.06 19.51 -18.72
CA THR A 153 7.60 18.12 -18.83
C THR A 153 8.70 17.13 -18.46
N THR A 154 9.94 17.37 -18.87
CA THR A 154 11.09 16.50 -18.55
C THR A 154 11.36 16.50 -17.05
N LEU A 155 11.40 17.67 -16.42
CA LEU A 155 11.58 17.81 -14.97
C LEU A 155 10.46 17.12 -14.19
N PHE A 156 9.21 17.22 -14.66
CA PHE A 156 8.09 16.53 -14.05
C PHE A 156 8.24 15.00 -14.11
N ILE A 157 8.61 14.45 -15.28
CA ILE A 157 8.81 13.00 -15.46
C ILE A 157 9.98 12.51 -14.59
N VAL A 158 11.15 13.15 -14.72
CA VAL A 158 12.36 12.76 -13.97
C VAL A 158 12.13 12.87 -12.46
N GLY A 159 11.52 13.96 -12.01
CA GLY A 159 11.23 14.16 -10.58
C GLY A 159 10.22 13.15 -10.04
N THR A 160 9.20 12.79 -10.81
CA THR A 160 8.23 11.74 -10.44
C THR A 160 8.90 10.37 -10.34
N VAL A 161 9.72 10.01 -11.32
CA VAL A 161 10.50 8.75 -11.30
C VAL A 161 11.44 8.74 -10.10
N TYR A 162 12.15 9.84 -9.83
CA TYR A 162 13.04 9.96 -8.68
C TYR A 162 12.30 9.79 -7.34
N PHE A 163 11.10 10.36 -7.20
CA PHE A 163 10.28 10.22 -6.01
C PHE A 163 9.84 8.75 -5.77
N PHE A 164 9.39 8.06 -6.82
CA PHE A 164 8.88 6.68 -6.71
C PHE A 164 9.96 5.59 -6.71
N TYR A 165 11.12 5.86 -7.29
CA TYR A 165 12.21 4.90 -7.44
C TYR A 165 12.57 4.12 -6.17
N PRO A 166 12.82 4.75 -4.99
CA PRO A 166 13.22 4.00 -3.80
C PRO A 166 12.15 3.02 -3.33
N VAL A 167 10.88 3.41 -3.41
CA VAL A 167 9.75 2.55 -3.06
C VAL A 167 9.67 1.38 -4.05
N ALA A 168 9.66 1.68 -5.35
CA ALA A 168 9.59 0.65 -6.40
C ALA A 168 10.73 -0.37 -6.27
N LYS A 169 11.95 0.09 -6.00
CA LYS A 169 13.12 -0.75 -5.80
C LYS A 169 12.97 -1.69 -4.61
N ILE A 170 12.53 -1.18 -3.44
CA ILE A 170 12.34 -2.02 -2.24
C ILE A 170 11.34 -3.15 -2.51
N TYR A 171 10.22 -2.83 -3.17
CA TYR A 171 9.23 -3.83 -3.51
C TYR A 171 9.77 -4.88 -4.50
N ALA A 172 10.51 -4.44 -5.52
CA ALA A 172 11.11 -5.35 -6.49
C ALA A 172 12.19 -6.27 -5.87
N ASP A 173 13.05 -5.71 -5.01
CA ASP A 173 14.21 -6.43 -4.47
C ASP A 173 13.85 -7.35 -3.29
N HIS A 174 12.80 -7.04 -2.52
CA HIS A 174 12.54 -7.71 -1.23
C HIS A 174 11.14 -8.28 -1.05
N ILE A 175 10.12 -7.75 -1.75
CA ILE A 175 8.72 -8.16 -1.52
C ILE A 175 8.24 -9.06 -2.66
N TYR A 176 8.57 -8.69 -3.90
CA TYR A 176 8.20 -9.44 -5.10
C TYR A 176 9.37 -10.26 -5.65
N SER A 177 10.41 -10.49 -4.86
CA SER A 177 11.50 -11.40 -5.22
C SER A 177 10.94 -12.83 -5.28
N PRO A 178 11.14 -13.57 -6.38
CA PRO A 178 10.74 -14.96 -6.43
C PRO A 178 11.47 -15.74 -5.33
N VAL A 179 10.72 -16.54 -4.58
CA VAL A 179 11.26 -17.43 -3.56
C VAL A 179 11.14 -18.85 -4.11
N GLU A 180 12.22 -19.63 -4.00
CA GLU A 180 12.16 -21.05 -4.30
C GLU A 180 11.24 -21.72 -3.27
N ILE A 181 10.17 -22.35 -3.78
CA ILE A 181 9.21 -23.06 -2.93
C ILE A 181 9.94 -24.30 -2.38
N PRO A 182 9.93 -24.55 -1.07
CA PRO A 182 10.56 -25.73 -0.49
C PRO A 182 10.02 -27.03 -1.13
N PRO A 183 10.88 -28.04 -1.36
CA PRO A 183 10.48 -29.28 -2.03
C PRO A 183 9.38 -30.04 -1.27
N ASP A 184 9.26 -29.83 0.04
CA ASP A 184 8.23 -30.44 0.89
C ASP A 184 6.81 -30.11 0.43
N TYR A 185 6.59 -28.92 -0.16
CA TYR A 185 5.29 -28.58 -0.73
C TYR A 185 4.91 -29.51 -1.88
N ASN A 186 5.89 -29.89 -2.72
CA ASN A 186 5.65 -30.82 -3.82
C ASN A 186 5.37 -32.23 -3.28
N ILE A 187 6.14 -32.67 -2.27
CA ILE A 187 5.93 -33.97 -1.62
C ILE A 187 4.52 -34.07 -1.03
N VAL A 188 4.07 -33.04 -0.32
CA VAL A 188 2.74 -32.99 0.29
C VAL A 188 1.65 -32.94 -0.77
N ASN A 189 1.84 -32.16 -1.82
CA ASN A 189 0.87 -32.06 -2.92
C ASN A 189 0.76 -33.39 -3.71
N ASP A 190 1.89 -34.07 -3.94
CA ASP A 190 1.93 -35.38 -4.56
C ASP A 190 1.27 -36.43 -3.66
N TRP A 191 1.48 -36.37 -2.35
CA TRP A 191 0.79 -37.24 -1.40
C TRP A 191 -0.74 -36.99 -1.40
N LEU A 192 -1.16 -35.73 -1.31
CA LEU A 192 -2.58 -35.34 -1.31
C LEU A 192 -3.30 -35.72 -2.61
N SER A 193 -2.62 -35.63 -3.75
CA SER A 193 -3.23 -35.93 -5.06
C SER A 193 -3.33 -37.42 -5.37
N ASN A 194 -2.55 -38.27 -4.70
CA ASN A 194 -2.57 -39.71 -4.86
C ASN A 194 -3.43 -40.44 -3.83
N ASP A 195 -3.98 -39.72 -2.83
CA ASP A 195 -4.89 -40.31 -1.86
C ASP A 195 -6.26 -40.59 -2.51
N PRO A 196 -6.79 -41.83 -2.45
CA PRO A 196 -8.09 -42.16 -3.04
C PRO A 196 -9.29 -41.53 -2.31
N ASP A 197 -9.11 -41.05 -1.07
CA ASP A 197 -10.18 -40.46 -0.28
C ASP A 197 -10.34 -38.95 -0.57
N ASP A 198 -11.58 -38.47 -0.68
CA ASP A 198 -11.88 -37.03 -0.82
C ASP A 198 -11.95 -36.38 0.57
N PHE A 199 -10.97 -35.55 0.89
CA PHE A 199 -10.93 -34.78 2.14
C PHE A 199 -10.46 -33.36 1.94
N LYS A 200 -10.81 -32.50 2.90
CA LYS A 200 -10.40 -31.09 2.91
C LYS A 200 -9.16 -30.90 3.77
N VAL A 201 -8.12 -30.31 3.19
CA VAL A 201 -6.89 -29.96 3.90
C VAL A 201 -7.05 -28.64 4.64
N LEU A 202 -6.86 -28.67 5.96
CA LEU A 202 -6.80 -27.48 6.78
C LEU A 202 -5.35 -27.09 7.03
N TRP A 203 -4.91 -25.99 6.42
CA TRP A 203 -3.59 -25.43 6.67
C TRP A 203 -3.60 -24.62 7.97
N LEU A 204 -2.87 -25.11 8.96
CA LEU A 204 -2.70 -24.44 10.24
C LEU A 204 -1.24 -23.96 10.36
N PRO A 205 -1.00 -22.72 10.85
CA PRO A 205 0.35 -22.29 11.13
C PRO A 205 0.98 -23.20 12.20
N SER A 206 2.25 -23.55 12.00
CA SER A 206 3.03 -24.23 13.03
C SER A 206 3.29 -23.24 14.17
N TYR A 207 2.91 -23.61 15.39
CA TYR A 207 3.22 -22.80 16.57
C TYR A 207 4.50 -23.34 17.20
N PRO A 208 5.51 -22.50 17.42
CA PRO A 208 6.70 -22.94 18.14
C PRO A 208 6.30 -23.39 19.55
N SER A 209 6.96 -24.44 20.04
CA SER A 209 6.74 -25.01 21.38
C SER A 209 7.03 -24.01 22.51
N SER A 210 7.66 -22.87 22.20
CA SER A 210 7.91 -21.75 23.11
C SER A 210 6.66 -20.97 23.52
N GLY A 211 5.46 -21.32 23.01
CA GLY A 211 4.19 -20.84 23.55
C GLY A 211 3.75 -19.47 23.04
N TYR A 212 4.22 -19.05 21.87
CA TYR A 212 3.75 -17.82 21.24
C TYR A 212 2.37 -18.05 20.62
N PHE A 213 1.32 -17.57 21.30
CA PHE A 213 -0.05 -17.60 20.78
C PHE A 213 -0.34 -16.29 20.03
N PRO A 214 -0.72 -16.35 18.74
CA PRO A 214 -1.13 -15.14 18.04
C PRO A 214 -2.34 -14.53 18.74
N SER A 215 -2.20 -13.27 19.11
CA SER A 215 -3.31 -12.43 19.56
C SER A 215 -3.70 -11.49 18.43
N TRP A 216 -4.95 -11.53 17.99
CA TRP A 216 -5.43 -10.64 16.94
C TRP A 216 -5.81 -9.24 17.46
N ALA A 217 -5.86 -9.07 18.79
CA ALA A 217 -5.95 -7.79 19.49
C ALA A 217 -5.34 -7.93 20.90
N PRO A 218 -4.99 -6.82 21.58
CA PRO A 218 -4.61 -6.85 23.00
C PRO A 218 -5.70 -7.61 23.79
N ASP A 219 -5.27 -8.60 24.57
CA ASP A 219 -6.13 -9.49 25.38
C ASP A 219 -7.07 -10.42 24.58
N LYS A 220 -6.96 -10.48 23.25
CA LYS A 220 -7.70 -11.42 22.39
C LYS A 220 -6.75 -12.45 21.80
N ARG A 221 -6.49 -13.50 22.57
CA ARG A 221 -5.72 -14.67 22.12
C ARG A 221 -6.56 -15.49 21.16
N ILE A 222 -5.97 -15.96 20.05
CA ILE A 222 -6.51 -17.10 19.33
C ILE A 222 -6.25 -18.31 20.24
N GLY A 223 -7.21 -18.60 21.11
CA GLY A 223 -7.08 -19.71 22.03
C GLY A 223 -6.91 -21.01 21.26
N VAL A 224 -5.95 -21.84 21.64
CA VAL A 224 -5.88 -23.25 21.19
C VAL A 224 -7.23 -23.94 21.36
N LEU A 225 -8.02 -23.56 22.37
CA LEU A 225 -9.41 -24.00 22.57
C LEU A 225 -10.38 -23.61 21.45
N ALA A 226 -10.24 -22.46 20.79
CA ALA A 226 -11.09 -22.12 19.64
C ALA A 226 -10.74 -23.00 18.42
N LEU A 227 -9.46 -23.34 18.26
CA LEU A 227 -9.01 -24.33 17.29
C LEU A 227 -9.52 -25.73 17.68
N PHE A 228 -9.34 -26.13 18.94
CA PHE A 228 -9.73 -27.44 19.48
C PHE A 228 -11.24 -27.65 19.43
N LEU A 229 -12.05 -26.63 19.71
CA LEU A 229 -13.51 -26.68 19.62
C LEU A 229 -13.99 -26.67 18.15
N ALA A 230 -13.31 -25.95 17.25
CA ALA A 230 -13.59 -26.05 15.83
C ALA A 230 -13.20 -27.44 15.28
N ILE A 231 -12.11 -28.02 15.78
CA ILE A 231 -11.63 -29.36 15.46
C ILE A 231 -12.58 -30.43 16.01
N GLU A 232 -13.00 -30.36 17.28
CA GLU A 232 -14.01 -31.28 17.86
C GLU A 232 -15.34 -31.20 17.11
N ALA A 233 -15.81 -30.00 16.76
CA ALA A 233 -17.01 -29.81 15.97
C ALA A 233 -16.88 -30.41 14.55
N LEU A 234 -15.68 -30.34 13.94
CA LEU A 234 -15.39 -30.92 12.64
C LEU A 234 -15.23 -32.45 12.70
N TYR A 235 -14.67 -33.00 13.77
CA TYR A 235 -14.51 -34.45 13.99
C TYR A 235 -15.84 -35.21 13.99
N HIS A 236 -16.91 -34.56 14.46
CA HIS A 236 -18.26 -35.14 14.42
C HIS A 236 -18.91 -35.07 13.03
N LEU A 237 -18.37 -34.28 12.10
CA LEU A 237 -18.95 -34.05 10.78
C LEU A 237 -18.14 -34.73 9.65
N PHE A 238 -16.82 -34.89 9.80
CA PHE A 238 -15.94 -35.49 8.79
C PHE A 238 -14.74 -36.21 9.43
N PRO A 239 -14.23 -37.32 8.85
CA PRO A 239 -12.93 -37.87 9.23
C PRO A 239 -11.83 -36.90 8.77
N VAL A 240 -11.08 -36.34 9.72
CA VAL A 240 -9.93 -35.46 9.44
C VAL A 240 -8.64 -36.23 9.75
N TYR A 241 -7.78 -36.41 8.75
CA TYR A 241 -6.44 -36.98 8.91
C TYR A 241 -5.41 -35.88 9.17
N TRP A 242 -4.49 -36.13 10.10
CA TRP A 242 -3.43 -35.20 10.48
C TRP A 242 -2.16 -35.46 9.67
N VAL A 243 -1.65 -34.43 9.00
CA VAL A 243 -0.27 -34.38 8.52
C VAL A 243 0.41 -33.20 9.22
N SER A 244 1.25 -33.50 10.22
CA SER A 244 2.12 -32.48 10.82
C SER A 244 3.47 -32.52 10.13
N LEU A 245 3.80 -31.46 9.38
CA LEU A 245 5.16 -31.26 8.87
C LEU A 245 6.00 -30.68 10.00
N THR A 246 6.79 -31.53 10.66
CA THR A 246 7.86 -31.05 11.53
C THR A 246 9.08 -30.76 10.68
N PHE A 247 9.33 -29.47 10.42
CA PHE A 247 10.58 -29.02 9.83
C PHE A 247 11.71 -29.24 10.85
N ASN A 248 12.53 -30.27 10.66
CA ASN A 248 13.81 -30.37 11.36
C ASN A 248 14.80 -29.48 10.60
N GLY A 249 15.08 -28.30 11.16
CA GLY A 249 16.23 -27.47 10.80
C GLY A 249 17.50 -27.99 11.43
#